data_AF-A0A377ZA89-F1
#
_entry.id   AF-A0A377ZA89-F1
#
_cell.length_a   1.000
_cell.length_b   1.000
_cell.length_c   1.000
_cell.angle_alpha   90.00
_cell.angle_beta   90.00
_cell.angle_gamma   90.00
#
_symmetry.space_group_name_H-M   'P 1'
#
loop_
_entity.id
_entity.type
_entity.pdbx_description
1 polymer ?
#
loop_
_entity_poly.entity_id
_entity_poly.type
_entity_poly.pdbx_seq_one_letter_code
_entity_poly.pdbx_strand_id
1 'polypeptide(L)'
;MVEVLLSRYTNNPSSLGDVLSLFTHPRAQFWFLYALFMVFVLATLLYSKEKYRYLLPVLIVISAGLYLYQDSLTKAFHFDYITRFLIFFLLGAFAIRYASLIANLGFGSLLASLIAFIALQWGFHGYSGLLYTDTGSFSLLLAVEAIFLIVSLSVLLAKTNLSYLRRLGELSMVIYLMHILAASGLRIILTKFMHISHWPTQAIAGTLFGLLAPVIAYALIQRLHLTFLLDRPRFNNPAKKIS
;
A
#
# COMPACT_ATOMS: atom_id res chain seq x y z
N MET A 1 -16.74 14.58 -10.25
CA MET A 1 -17.59 15.79 -10.14
C MET A 1 -17.16 16.74 -9.04
N VAL A 2 -16.78 16.28 -7.84
CA VAL A 2 -16.26 17.15 -6.76
C VAL A 2 -14.96 17.87 -7.15
N GLU A 3 -14.09 17.23 -7.92
CA GLU A 3 -12.82 17.81 -8.40
C GLU A 3 -13.04 18.99 -9.38
N VAL A 4 -14.07 18.93 -10.22
CA VAL A 4 -14.45 20.01 -11.15
C VAL A 4 -15.03 21.22 -10.39
N LEU A 5 -15.77 20.98 -9.30
CA LEU A 5 -16.29 22.04 -8.44
C LEU A 5 -15.18 22.73 -7.64
N LEU A 6 -14.12 22.01 -7.26
CA LEU A 6 -12.95 22.55 -6.53
C LEU A 6 -11.86 23.12 -7.43
N SER A 7 -11.93 22.91 -8.76
CA SER A 7 -11.02 23.50 -9.75
C SER A 7 -11.02 25.04 -9.73
N ARG A 8 -12.12 25.68 -9.33
CA ARG A 8 -12.20 27.15 -9.17
C ARG A 8 -11.37 27.71 -8.01
N TYR A 9 -10.93 26.86 -7.08
CA TYR A 9 -10.16 27.28 -5.88
C TYR A 9 -8.70 26.80 -5.90
N THR A 10 -8.28 26.04 -6.91
CA THR A 10 -6.90 25.52 -7.05
C THR A 10 -6.17 26.24 -8.19
N ASN A 11 -4.88 26.53 -8.01
CA ASN A 11 -4.06 27.32 -8.95
C ASN A 11 -3.69 26.57 -10.25
N ASN A 12 -4.44 25.54 -10.63
CA ASN A 12 -4.25 24.81 -11.88
C ASN A 12 -5.63 24.39 -12.40
N PRO A 13 -6.05 24.83 -13.60
CA PRO A 13 -7.34 24.44 -14.16
C PRO A 13 -7.30 22.95 -14.50
N SER A 14 -7.85 22.11 -13.63
CA SER A 14 -8.02 20.68 -13.91
C SER A 14 -9.25 20.48 -14.80
N SER A 15 -9.01 20.08 -16.05
CA SER A 15 -10.08 19.72 -16.99
C SER A 15 -10.60 18.30 -16.71
N LEU A 16 -11.81 17.95 -17.17
CA LEU A 16 -12.31 16.57 -17.10
C LEU A 16 -11.39 15.57 -17.85
N GLY A 17 -10.63 16.05 -18.83
CA GLY A 17 -9.58 15.28 -19.51
C GLY A 17 -8.38 14.97 -18.60
N ASP A 18 -8.02 15.88 -17.69
CA ASP A 18 -6.98 15.62 -16.67
C ASP A 18 -7.42 14.56 -15.67
N VAL A 19 -8.70 14.55 -15.29
CA VAL A 19 -9.27 13.55 -14.38
C VAL A 19 -9.29 12.17 -15.04
N LEU A 20 -9.60 12.10 -16.33
CA LEU A 20 -9.50 10.86 -17.11
C LEU A 20 -8.04 10.44 -17.36
N SER A 21 -7.11 11.39 -17.46
CA SER A 21 -5.67 11.10 -17.58
C SER A 21 -5.05 10.49 -16.31
N LEU A 22 -5.72 10.58 -15.14
CA LEU A 22 -5.30 9.90 -13.92
C LEU A 22 -5.31 8.37 -14.07
N PHE A 23 -6.17 7.84 -14.94
CA PHE A 23 -6.24 6.40 -15.21
C PHE A 23 -5.06 5.89 -16.05
N THR A 24 -4.44 6.76 -16.85
CA THR A 24 -3.33 6.42 -17.74
C THR A 24 -1.96 6.87 -17.20
N HIS A 25 -1.92 7.93 -16.39
CA HIS A 25 -0.72 8.44 -15.73
C HIS A 25 -1.02 8.76 -14.26
N PRO A 26 -0.77 7.84 -13.32
CA PRO A 26 -1.04 8.10 -11.91
C PRO A 26 -0.14 9.24 -11.40
N ARG A 27 -0.76 10.33 -10.92
CA ARG A 27 -0.05 11.49 -10.38
C ARG A 27 0.30 11.27 -8.90
N ALA A 28 1.51 11.64 -8.50
CA ALA A 28 1.96 11.68 -7.11
C ALA A 28 1.68 10.36 -6.35
N GLN A 29 1.11 10.42 -5.15
CA GLN A 29 1.00 9.29 -4.23
C GLN A 29 0.05 8.17 -4.69
N PHE A 30 -0.77 8.39 -5.73
CA PHE A 30 -1.74 7.40 -6.23
C PHE A 30 -1.14 6.25 -7.05
N TRP A 31 0.16 6.34 -7.41
CA TRP A 31 0.84 5.29 -8.17
C TRP A 31 0.75 3.92 -7.47
N PHE A 32 0.81 3.89 -6.14
CA PHE A 32 0.74 2.65 -5.38
C PHE A 32 -0.64 2.00 -5.48
N LEU A 33 -1.73 2.77 -5.45
CA LEU A 33 -3.09 2.24 -5.64
C LEU A 33 -3.26 1.62 -7.03
N TYR A 34 -2.72 2.29 -8.05
CA TYR A 34 -2.75 1.80 -9.42
C TYR A 34 -1.95 0.51 -9.58
N ALA A 35 -0.73 0.47 -9.01
CA ALA A 35 0.11 -0.73 -8.99
C ALA A 35 -0.58 -1.90 -8.28
N LEU A 36 -1.14 -1.64 -7.10
CA LEU A 36 -1.87 -2.63 -6.32
C LEU A 36 -3.09 -3.14 -7.07
N PHE A 37 -3.85 -2.27 -7.74
CA PHE A 37 -4.98 -2.66 -8.57
C PHE A 37 -4.56 -3.60 -9.71
N MET A 38 -3.51 -3.25 -10.47
CA MET A 38 -3.03 -4.07 -11.58
C MET A 38 -2.53 -5.45 -11.11
N VAL A 39 -1.73 -5.46 -10.05
CA VAL A 39 -1.22 -6.71 -9.44
C VAL A 39 -2.38 -7.55 -8.91
N PHE A 40 -3.38 -6.94 -8.28
CA PHE A 40 -4.53 -7.65 -7.72
C PHE A 40 -5.42 -8.25 -8.81
N VAL A 41 -5.66 -7.52 -9.91
CA VAL A 41 -6.39 -8.03 -11.08
C VAL A 41 -5.66 -9.23 -11.67
N LEU A 42 -4.35 -9.12 -11.91
CA LEU A 42 -3.55 -10.23 -12.44
C LEU A 42 -3.56 -11.43 -11.49
N ALA A 43 -3.35 -11.20 -10.19
CA ALA A 43 -3.36 -12.26 -9.19
C ALA A 43 -4.73 -12.96 -9.14
N THR A 44 -5.83 -12.23 -9.29
CA THR A 44 -7.19 -12.78 -9.31
C THR A 44 -7.46 -13.59 -10.58
N LEU A 45 -6.99 -13.12 -11.74
CA LEU A 45 -7.12 -13.86 -13.01
C LEU A 45 -6.34 -15.18 -12.99
N LEU A 46 -5.16 -15.18 -12.37
CA LEU A 46 -4.33 -16.37 -12.19
C LEU A 46 -4.81 -17.26 -11.04
N TYR A 47 -5.66 -16.74 -10.14
CA TYR A 47 -6.12 -17.48 -8.97
C TYR A 47 -7.07 -18.62 -9.36
N SER A 48 -6.71 -19.84 -8.95
CA SER A 48 -7.57 -21.01 -9.01
C SER A 48 -7.54 -21.71 -7.65
N LYS A 49 -8.69 -21.93 -7.02
CA LYS A 49 -8.79 -22.49 -5.66
C LYS A 49 -8.04 -23.82 -5.52
N GLU A 50 -8.24 -24.72 -6.49
CA GLU A 50 -7.61 -26.04 -6.52
C GLU A 50 -6.10 -25.97 -6.76
N LYS A 51 -5.66 -25.05 -7.62
CA LYS A 51 -4.26 -24.97 -8.07
C LYS A 51 -3.42 -24.00 -7.25
N TYR A 52 -4.02 -23.15 -6.42
CA TYR A 52 -3.34 -22.08 -5.68
C TYR A 52 -2.13 -22.59 -4.87
N ARG A 53 -2.26 -23.79 -4.29
CA ARG A 53 -1.19 -24.43 -3.52
C ARG A 53 0.10 -24.61 -4.31
N TYR A 54 -0.01 -24.99 -5.57
CA TYR A 54 1.12 -25.26 -6.47
C TYR A 54 1.48 -24.04 -7.32
N LEU A 55 0.49 -23.23 -7.67
CA LEU A 55 0.66 -22.07 -8.52
C LEU A 55 1.38 -20.93 -7.79
N LEU A 56 1.13 -20.73 -6.49
CA LEU A 56 1.74 -19.63 -5.73
C LEU A 56 3.29 -19.66 -5.75
N PRO A 57 3.98 -20.77 -5.41
CA PRO A 57 5.44 -20.83 -5.52
C PRO A 57 5.95 -20.59 -6.94
N VAL A 58 5.25 -21.13 -7.96
CA VAL A 58 5.61 -20.93 -9.37
C VAL A 58 5.51 -19.46 -9.76
N LEU A 59 4.43 -18.77 -9.36
CA LEU A 59 4.26 -17.34 -9.59
C LEU A 59 5.33 -16.50 -8.89
N ILE A 60 5.77 -16.90 -7.68
CA ILE A 60 6.87 -16.23 -6.97
C ILE A 60 8.15 -16.33 -7.79
N VAL A 61 8.51 -17.52 -8.27
CA VAL A 61 9.71 -17.71 -9.11
C VAL A 61 9.63 -16.88 -10.39
N ILE A 62 8.49 -16.89 -11.08
CA ILE A 62 8.28 -16.07 -12.30
C ILE A 62 8.42 -14.59 -11.96
N SER A 63 7.78 -14.12 -10.89
CA SER A 63 7.82 -12.71 -10.49
C SER A 63 9.20 -12.25 -10.02
N ALA A 64 9.99 -13.13 -9.41
CA ALA A 64 11.39 -12.87 -9.08
C ALA A 64 12.22 -12.68 -10.35
N GLY A 65 12.01 -13.53 -11.37
CA GLY A 65 12.61 -13.34 -12.69
C GLY A 65 12.20 -12.00 -13.33
N LEU A 66 10.91 -11.67 -13.32
CA LEU A 66 10.42 -10.38 -13.83
C LEU A 66 11.05 -9.18 -13.11
N TYR A 67 11.25 -9.27 -11.80
CA TYR A 67 11.91 -8.24 -11.00
C TYR A 67 13.39 -8.10 -11.37
N LEU A 68 14.11 -9.20 -11.55
CA LEU A 68 15.54 -9.16 -11.90
C LEU A 68 15.79 -8.61 -13.31
N TYR A 69 14.87 -8.85 -14.25
CA TYR A 69 14.98 -8.39 -15.64
C TYR A 69 14.10 -7.18 -15.96
N GLN A 70 13.65 -6.46 -14.93
CA GLN A 70 12.66 -5.38 -15.06
C GLN A 70 13.12 -4.28 -16.03
N ASP A 71 14.39 -3.88 -16.01
CA ASP A 71 14.89 -2.78 -16.85
C ASP A 71 14.93 -3.13 -18.35
N SER A 72 15.03 -4.43 -18.67
CA SER A 72 15.02 -4.94 -20.05
C SER A 72 13.60 -5.19 -20.55
N LEU A 73 12.72 -5.73 -19.69
CA LEU A 73 11.36 -6.14 -20.06
C LEU A 73 10.37 -4.96 -20.11
N THR A 74 10.57 -3.95 -19.26
CA THR A 74 9.61 -2.85 -19.08
C THR A 74 9.51 -1.94 -20.30
N LYS A 75 10.62 -1.73 -21.03
CA LYS A 75 10.65 -0.82 -22.19
C LYS A 75 9.75 -1.26 -23.34
N ALA A 76 9.30 -2.52 -23.35
CA ALA A 76 8.53 -3.08 -24.44
C ALA A 76 7.00 -2.99 -24.28
N PHE A 77 6.44 -2.93 -23.06
CA PHE A 77 5.01 -3.18 -22.87
C PHE A 77 4.27 -2.37 -21.78
N HIS A 78 4.85 -1.30 -21.21
CA HIS A 78 4.19 -0.50 -20.14
C HIS A 78 3.70 -1.33 -18.92
N PHE A 79 4.22 -2.54 -18.71
CA PHE A 79 3.91 -3.42 -17.56
C PHE A 79 4.78 -3.16 -16.33
N ASP A 80 5.39 -1.96 -16.24
CA ASP A 80 6.36 -1.57 -15.21
C ASP A 80 5.88 -1.89 -13.79
N TYR A 81 4.63 -1.58 -13.49
CA TYR A 81 4.07 -1.81 -12.16
C TYR A 81 3.95 -3.31 -11.82
N ILE A 82 3.61 -4.15 -12.79
CA ILE A 82 3.46 -5.59 -12.56
C ILE A 82 4.84 -6.22 -12.37
N THR A 83 5.79 -5.91 -13.25
CA THR A 83 7.16 -6.46 -13.18
C THR A 83 7.88 -6.05 -11.90
N ARG A 84 7.65 -4.83 -11.42
CA ARG A 84 8.26 -4.29 -10.18
C ARG A 84 7.62 -4.80 -8.90
N PHE A 85 6.29 -4.87 -8.82
CA PHE A 85 5.58 -4.99 -7.54
C PHE A 85 4.90 -6.34 -7.31
N LEU A 86 4.73 -7.18 -8.34
CA LEU A 86 4.06 -8.48 -8.21
C LEU A 86 4.73 -9.40 -7.18
N ILE A 87 6.06 -9.43 -7.15
CA ILE A 87 6.83 -10.26 -6.22
C ILE A 87 6.51 -9.95 -4.75
N PHE A 88 6.42 -8.66 -4.39
CA PHE A 88 6.14 -8.25 -3.01
C PHE A 88 4.72 -8.64 -2.58
N PHE A 89 3.75 -8.50 -3.48
CA PHE A 89 2.38 -8.94 -3.23
C PHE A 89 2.30 -10.46 -3.01
N LEU A 90 2.98 -11.24 -3.86
CA LEU A 90 2.99 -12.70 -3.75
C LEU A 90 3.73 -13.20 -2.49
N LEU A 91 4.82 -12.54 -2.09
CA LEU A 91 5.51 -12.82 -0.82
C LEU A 91 4.61 -12.56 0.38
N GLY A 92 3.81 -11.49 0.36
CA GLY A 92 2.78 -11.23 1.37
C GLY A 92 1.70 -12.33 1.40
N ALA A 93 1.21 -12.74 0.23
CA ALA A 93 0.24 -13.84 0.12
C ALA A 93 0.82 -15.19 0.61
N PHE A 94 2.12 -15.41 0.39
CA PHE A 94 2.85 -16.55 0.90
C PHE A 94 2.99 -16.51 2.42
N ALA A 95 3.29 -15.36 3.01
CA ALA A 95 3.35 -15.20 4.46
C ALA A 95 2.01 -15.54 5.13
N ILE A 96 0.88 -15.08 4.58
CA ILE A 96 -0.47 -15.41 5.10
C ILE A 96 -0.72 -16.92 5.10
N ARG A 97 -0.26 -17.64 4.08
CA ARG A 97 -0.41 -19.10 4.01
C ARG A 97 0.28 -19.83 5.16
N TYR A 98 1.39 -19.30 5.65
CA TYR A 98 2.14 -19.84 6.78
C TYR A 98 1.90 -19.03 8.07
N ALA A 99 0.78 -18.30 8.16
CA ALA A 99 0.46 -17.45 9.30
C ALA A 99 0.50 -18.18 10.64
N SER A 100 0.13 -19.46 10.69
CA SER A 100 0.20 -20.27 11.93
C SER A 100 1.64 -20.48 12.42
N LEU A 101 2.58 -20.70 11.50
CA LEU A 101 4.01 -20.82 11.85
C LEU A 101 4.58 -19.45 12.24
N ILE A 102 4.22 -18.42 11.47
CA ILE A 102 4.64 -17.03 11.69
C ILE A 102 4.11 -16.48 13.01
N ALA A 103 2.92 -16.90 13.47
CA ALA A 103 2.37 -16.50 14.76
C ALA A 103 3.25 -16.92 15.95
N ASN A 104 4.06 -17.97 15.78
CA ASN A 104 4.97 -18.45 16.82
C ASN A 104 6.28 -17.65 16.89
N LEU A 105 6.52 -16.70 15.99
CA LEU A 105 7.70 -15.84 16.04
C LEU A 105 7.75 -15.06 17.36
N GLY A 106 8.93 -15.07 17.97
CA GLY A 106 9.21 -14.40 19.23
C GLY A 106 10.07 -13.16 19.06
N PHE A 107 10.38 -12.50 20.17
CA PHE A 107 11.28 -11.34 20.18
C PHE A 107 12.66 -11.66 19.60
N GLY A 108 13.17 -12.88 19.80
CA GLY A 108 14.45 -13.32 19.22
C GLY A 108 14.45 -13.30 17.68
N SER A 109 13.34 -13.71 17.04
CA SER A 109 13.20 -13.67 15.57
C SER A 109 13.17 -12.22 15.06
N LEU A 110 12.48 -11.32 15.77
CA LEU A 110 12.47 -9.90 15.45
C LEU A 110 13.88 -9.29 15.55
N LEU A 111 14.60 -9.58 16.63
CA LEU A 111 15.96 -9.06 16.84
C LEU A 111 16.93 -9.60 15.79
N ALA A 112 16.87 -10.90 15.50
CA ALA A 112 17.69 -11.53 14.46
C ALA A 112 17.42 -10.91 13.09
N SER A 113 16.15 -10.72 12.73
CA SER A 113 15.75 -10.05 11.49
C SER A 113 16.19 -8.58 11.45
N LEU A 114 16.10 -7.86 12.58
CA LEU A 114 16.57 -6.48 12.65
C LEU A 114 18.08 -6.37 12.42
N ILE A 115 18.86 -7.26 13.04
CA ILE A 115 20.31 -7.33 12.85
C ILE A 115 20.64 -7.69 11.40
N ALA A 116 19.96 -8.69 10.83
CA ALA A 116 20.12 -9.08 9.43
C ALA A 116 19.78 -7.93 8.47
N PHE A 117 18.67 -7.23 8.72
CA PHE A 117 18.27 -6.06 7.94
C PHE A 117 19.32 -4.96 7.98
N ILE A 118 19.83 -4.60 9.17
CA ILE A 118 20.88 -3.58 9.32
C ILE A 118 22.15 -4.02 8.58
N ALA A 119 22.56 -5.28 8.70
CA ALA A 119 23.74 -5.81 8.02
C ALA A 119 23.57 -5.80 6.49
N LEU A 120 22.40 -6.19 5.97
CA LEU A 120 22.11 -6.16 4.54
C LEU A 120 22.03 -4.71 4.01
N GLN A 121 21.45 -3.79 4.78
CA GLN A 121 21.42 -2.36 4.43
C GLN A 121 22.83 -1.78 4.36
N TRP A 122 23.69 -2.11 5.33
CA TRP A 122 25.09 -1.70 5.31
C TRP A 122 25.86 -2.31 4.15
N GLY A 123 25.63 -3.59 3.82
CA GLY A 123 26.23 -4.23 2.65
C GLY A 123 25.76 -3.61 1.32
N PHE A 124 24.48 -3.24 1.23
CA PHE A 124 23.88 -2.66 0.03
C PHE A 124 24.40 -1.24 -0.23
N HIS A 125 24.33 -0.37 0.78
CA HIS A 125 24.72 1.04 0.64
C HIS A 125 26.20 1.30 0.90
N GLY A 126 26.76 0.69 1.94
CA GLY A 126 28.13 0.95 2.38
C GLY A 126 29.18 0.21 1.53
N TYR A 127 29.03 -1.11 1.39
CA TYR A 127 30.02 -1.92 0.66
C TYR A 127 29.81 -1.86 -0.86
N SER A 128 28.57 -1.99 -1.32
CA SER A 128 28.29 -2.09 -2.75
C SER A 128 28.08 -0.74 -3.44
N GLY A 129 27.96 0.36 -2.66
CA GLY A 129 27.70 1.70 -3.17
C GLY A 129 26.39 1.83 -3.96
N LEU A 130 25.51 0.82 -3.88
CA LEU A 130 24.27 0.77 -4.65
C LEU A 130 23.28 1.79 -4.10
N LEU A 131 22.58 2.43 -5.02
CA LEU A 131 21.52 3.36 -4.70
C LEU A 131 20.17 2.65 -4.76
N TYR A 132 19.13 3.27 -4.20
CA TYR A 132 17.77 2.75 -4.22
C TYR A 132 17.18 2.55 -5.62
N THR A 133 17.88 3.02 -6.66
CA THR A 133 17.54 2.89 -8.08
C THR A 133 18.06 1.60 -8.70
N ASP A 134 19.05 0.95 -8.09
CA ASP A 134 19.71 -0.21 -8.67
C ASP A 134 18.93 -1.47 -8.33
N THR A 135 18.36 -2.11 -9.35
CA THR A 135 17.56 -3.31 -9.20
C THR A 135 18.38 -4.55 -9.51
N GLY A 136 18.20 -5.60 -8.71
CA GLY A 136 19.00 -6.81 -8.80
C GLY A 136 18.78 -7.78 -7.67
N SER A 137 19.54 -8.88 -7.66
CA SER A 137 19.42 -9.96 -6.68
C SER A 137 19.61 -9.46 -5.25
N PHE A 138 20.54 -8.52 -5.02
CA PHE A 138 20.77 -7.98 -3.69
C PHE A 138 19.59 -7.13 -3.19
N SER A 139 19.02 -6.29 -4.06
CA SER A 139 17.81 -5.52 -3.73
C SER A 139 16.60 -6.43 -3.42
N LEU A 140 16.49 -7.57 -4.11
CA LEU A 140 15.44 -8.55 -3.86
C LEU A 140 15.62 -9.24 -2.50
N LEU A 141 16.85 -9.65 -2.16
CA LEU A 141 17.17 -10.21 -0.84
C LEU A 141 16.86 -9.21 0.27
N LEU A 142 17.26 -7.95 0.09
CA LEU A 142 16.97 -6.87 1.02
C LEU A 142 15.46 -6.67 1.21
N ALA A 143 14.68 -6.73 0.13
CA ALA A 143 13.23 -6.60 0.18
C ALA A 143 12.55 -7.79 0.87
N VAL A 144 13.01 -9.03 0.63
CA VAL A 144 12.51 -10.22 1.32
C VAL A 144 12.77 -10.12 2.82
N GLU A 145 13.98 -9.71 3.22
CA GLU A 145 14.32 -9.50 4.63
C GLU A 145 13.48 -8.38 5.25
N ALA A 146 13.28 -7.26 4.54
CA ALA A 146 12.44 -6.17 5.00
C ALA A 146 10.98 -6.62 5.24
N ILE A 147 10.43 -7.43 4.33
CA ILE A 147 9.09 -8.01 4.49
C ILE A 147 9.06 -8.92 5.74
N PHE A 148 10.07 -9.76 5.92
CA PHE A 148 10.16 -10.65 7.08
C PHE A 148 10.26 -9.87 8.40
N LEU A 149 11.03 -8.78 8.44
CA LEU A 149 11.14 -7.87 9.58
C LEU A 149 9.78 -7.26 9.94
N ILE A 150 9.07 -6.71 8.95
CA ILE A 150 7.75 -6.09 9.15
C ILE A 150 6.72 -7.12 9.61
N VAL A 151 6.74 -8.33 9.06
CA VAL A 151 5.85 -9.42 9.49
C VAL A 151 6.15 -9.83 10.93
N SER A 152 7.43 -10.01 11.29
CA SER A 152 7.85 -10.35 12.66
C SER A 152 7.44 -9.27 13.67
N LEU A 153 7.62 -7.99 13.31
CA LEU A 153 7.18 -6.86 14.12
C LEU A 153 5.66 -6.85 14.30
N SER A 154 4.92 -7.09 13.22
CA SER A 154 3.45 -7.14 13.23
C SER A 154 2.92 -8.25 14.14
N VAL A 155 3.55 -9.43 14.12
CA VAL A 155 3.20 -10.55 15.01
C VAL A 155 3.41 -10.17 16.48
N LEU A 156 4.55 -9.54 16.80
CA LEU A 156 4.83 -9.16 18.18
C LEU A 156 3.87 -8.06 18.68
N LEU A 157 3.56 -7.08 17.84
CA LEU A 157 2.57 -6.04 18.14
C LEU A 157 1.16 -6.61 18.29
N ALA A 158 0.82 -7.67 17.55
CA ALA A 158 -0.45 -8.36 17.72
C ALA A 158 -0.55 -9.04 19.09
N LYS A 159 0.57 -9.54 19.66
CA LYS A 159 0.62 -10.16 20.99
C LYS A 159 0.48 -9.15 22.14
N THR A 160 0.91 -7.90 21.95
CA THR A 160 0.84 -6.86 22.99
C THR A 160 -0.52 -6.18 23.10
N ASN A 161 -1.48 -6.53 22.24
CA ASN A 161 -2.88 -6.07 22.25
C ASN A 161 -3.07 -4.54 22.32
N LEU A 162 -2.27 -3.80 21.55
CA LEU A 162 -2.40 -2.34 21.44
C LEU A 162 -3.59 -1.95 20.56
N SER A 163 -4.75 -1.75 21.18
CA SER A 163 -6.03 -1.46 20.52
C SER A 163 -5.99 -0.26 19.55
N TYR A 164 -5.28 0.81 19.91
CA TYR A 164 -5.12 1.99 19.05
C TYR A 164 -4.36 1.67 17.76
N LEU A 165 -3.24 0.93 17.88
CA LEU A 165 -2.40 0.59 16.73
C LEU A 165 -3.11 -0.39 15.79
N ARG A 166 -3.83 -1.36 16.37
CA ARG A 166 -4.71 -2.26 15.61
C ARG A 166 -5.73 -1.47 14.79
N ARG A 167 -6.42 -0.50 15.42
CA ARG A 167 -7.42 0.34 14.74
C ARG A 167 -6.80 1.17 13.62
N LEU A 168 -5.61 1.73 13.81
CA LEU A 168 -4.89 2.44 12.75
C LEU A 168 -4.52 1.52 11.59
N GLY A 169 -4.09 0.29 11.88
CA GLY A 169 -3.81 -0.73 10.87
C GLY A 169 -5.05 -1.13 10.06
N GLU A 170 -6.19 -1.38 10.73
CA GLU A 170 -7.47 -1.68 10.08
C GLU A 170 -7.96 -0.53 9.18
N LEU A 171 -7.67 0.72 9.56
CA LEU A 171 -8.02 1.93 8.79
C LEU A 171 -6.94 2.39 7.82
N SER A 172 -5.80 1.70 7.72
CA SER A 172 -4.65 2.13 6.94
C SER A 172 -5.00 2.44 5.49
N MET A 173 -5.82 1.60 4.85
CA MET A 173 -6.29 1.82 3.48
C MET A 173 -7.19 3.06 3.35
N VAL A 174 -8.08 3.28 4.32
CA VAL A 174 -8.98 4.44 4.35
C VAL A 174 -8.17 5.72 4.56
N ILE A 175 -7.23 5.70 5.50
CA ILE A 175 -6.30 6.80 5.77
C ILE A 175 -5.48 7.10 4.50
N TYR A 176 -4.93 6.07 3.86
CA TYR A 176 -4.17 6.22 2.62
C TYR A 176 -4.99 6.90 1.50
N LEU A 177 -6.27 6.61 1.37
CA LEU A 177 -7.12 7.28 0.37
C LEU A 177 -7.49 8.72 0.77
N MET A 178 -7.83 8.96 2.04
CA MET A 178 -8.38 10.24 2.49
C MET A 178 -7.33 11.27 2.90
N HIS A 179 -6.12 10.86 3.31
CA HIS A 179 -5.11 11.78 3.83
C HIS A 179 -4.70 12.84 2.81
N ILE A 180 -4.72 12.52 1.51
CA ILE A 180 -4.38 13.46 0.43
C ILE A 180 -5.39 14.60 0.38
N LEU A 181 -6.69 14.28 0.44
CA LEU A 181 -7.77 15.27 0.46
C LEU A 181 -7.69 16.12 1.73
N ALA A 182 -7.44 15.49 2.89
CA ALA A 182 -7.31 16.17 4.17
C ALA A 182 -6.09 17.11 4.23
N ALA A 183 -4.90 16.62 3.85
CA ALA A 183 -3.66 17.38 3.89
C ALA A 183 -3.64 18.51 2.86
N SER A 184 -4.13 18.26 1.63
CA SER A 184 -4.24 19.30 0.60
C SER A 184 -5.28 20.36 0.97
N GLY A 185 -6.44 19.96 1.51
CA GLY A 185 -7.46 20.86 2.02
C GLY A 185 -6.94 21.75 3.14
N LEU A 186 -6.24 21.17 4.13
CA LEU A 186 -5.63 21.94 5.20
C LEU A 186 -4.54 22.90 4.67
N ARG A 187 -3.73 22.48 3.70
CA ARG A 187 -2.73 23.34 3.07
C ARG A 187 -3.38 24.58 2.45
N ILE A 188 -4.52 24.41 1.76
CA ILE A 188 -5.28 25.53 1.18
C ILE A 188 -5.81 26.46 2.28
N ILE A 189 -6.34 25.90 3.38
CA ILE A 189 -6.83 26.68 4.52
C ILE A 189 -5.68 27.51 5.14
N LEU A 190 -4.55 26.86 5.43
CA LEU A 190 -3.39 27.51 6.04
C LEU A 190 -2.79 28.61 5.16
N THR A 191 -2.65 28.35 3.87
CA THR A 191 -2.01 29.28 2.92
C THR A 191 -2.92 30.41 2.46
N LYS A 192 -4.18 30.11 2.08
CA LYS A 192 -5.08 31.11 1.49
C LYS A 192 -5.92 31.86 2.51
N PHE A 193 -6.26 31.24 3.65
CA PHE A 193 -7.11 31.88 4.65
C PHE A 193 -6.30 32.43 5.82
N MET A 194 -5.37 31.62 6.35
CA MET A 194 -4.58 32.03 7.53
C MET A 194 -3.26 32.72 7.17
N HIS A 195 -2.88 32.79 5.89
CA HIS A 195 -1.62 33.38 5.40
C HIS A 195 -0.36 32.80 6.06
N ILE A 196 -0.44 31.60 6.62
CA ILE A 196 0.70 30.91 7.27
C ILE A 196 1.42 30.09 6.20
N SER A 197 2.53 30.64 5.70
CA SER A 197 3.37 30.03 4.67
C SER A 197 4.57 29.24 5.22
N HIS A 198 4.70 29.13 6.55
CA HIS A 198 5.81 28.43 7.18
C HIS A 198 5.77 26.91 6.91
N TRP A 199 6.82 26.40 6.26
CA TRP A 199 6.94 24.99 5.89
C TRP A 199 6.81 24.00 7.07
N PRO A 200 7.48 24.19 8.23
CA PRO A 200 7.37 23.24 9.34
C PRO A 200 5.95 23.13 9.88
N THR A 201 5.26 24.26 10.01
CA THR A 201 3.89 24.32 10.52
C THR A 201 2.94 23.59 9.57
N GLN A 202 3.09 23.78 8.26
CA GLN A 202 2.28 23.07 7.26
C GLN A 202 2.58 21.58 7.24
N ALA A 203 3.83 21.17 7.41
CA ALA A 203 4.21 19.76 7.45
C ALA A 203 3.64 19.05 8.69
N ILE A 204 3.81 19.63 9.88
CA ILE A 204 3.32 19.05 11.14
C ILE A 204 1.79 19.04 11.15
N ALA A 205 1.16 20.18 10.85
CA ALA A 205 -0.30 20.27 10.85
C ALA A 205 -0.91 19.39 9.75
N GLY A 206 -0.31 19.37 8.55
CA GLY A 206 -0.71 18.52 7.44
C GLY A 206 -0.63 17.03 7.78
N THR A 207 0.41 16.60 8.50
CA THR A 207 0.56 15.19 8.93
C THR A 207 -0.46 14.82 10.00
N LEU A 208 -0.61 15.64 11.03
CA LEU A 208 -1.57 15.40 12.10
C LEU A 208 -3.00 15.38 11.56
N PHE A 209 -3.37 16.35 10.74
CA PHE A 209 -4.70 16.42 10.15
C PHE A 209 -4.93 15.36 9.08
N GLY A 210 -3.91 15.07 8.28
CA GLY A 210 -3.92 13.97 7.30
C GLY A 210 -4.14 12.60 7.95
N LEU A 211 -3.73 12.41 9.20
CA LEU A 211 -3.97 11.18 9.96
C LEU A 211 -5.31 11.21 10.71
N LEU A 212 -5.59 12.30 11.44
CA LEU A 212 -6.76 12.38 12.32
C LEU A 212 -8.06 12.58 11.54
N ALA A 213 -8.07 13.39 10.50
CA ALA A 213 -9.29 13.69 9.76
C ALA A 213 -9.90 12.44 9.09
N PRO A 214 -9.13 11.54 8.43
CA PRO A 214 -9.68 10.26 7.94
C PRO A 214 -10.26 9.38 9.04
N VAL A 215 -9.62 9.32 10.21
CA VAL A 215 -10.10 8.49 11.34
C VAL A 215 -11.43 9.04 11.87
N ILE A 216 -11.56 10.37 11.98
CA ILE A 216 -12.80 11.04 12.38
C ILE A 216 -13.89 10.86 11.32
N ALA A 217 -13.54 11.06 10.04
CA ALA A 217 -14.47 10.88 8.92
C ALA A 217 -15.02 9.45 8.89
N TYR A 218 -14.17 8.44 9.06
CA TYR A 218 -14.60 7.05 9.15
C TYR A 218 -15.55 6.81 10.34
N ALA A 219 -15.24 7.37 11.52
CA ALA A 219 -16.11 7.26 12.69
C ALA A 219 -17.48 7.93 12.47
N LEU A 220 -17.51 9.06 11.75
CA LEU A 220 -18.75 9.76 11.41
C LEU A 220 -19.60 8.97 10.40
N ILE A 221 -18.98 8.42 9.35
CA ILE A 221 -19.66 7.59 8.34
C ILE A 221 -20.31 6.36 8.99
N GLN A 222 -19.61 5.71 9.93
CA GLN A 222 -20.14 4.59 10.71
C GLN A 222 -21.35 5.00 11.56
N ARG A 223 -21.31 6.18 12.19
CA ARG A 223 -22.43 6.70 13.01
C ARG A 223 -23.64 7.15 12.19
N LEU A 224 -23.43 7.57 10.95
CA LEU A 224 -24.49 8.02 10.05
C LEU A 224 -25.13 6.88 9.23
N HIS A 225 -24.77 5.62 9.48
CA HIS A 225 -25.25 4.44 8.73
C HIS A 225 -25.09 4.54 7.20
N LEU A 226 -24.14 5.34 6.72
CA LEU A 226 -23.78 5.42 5.29
C LEU A 226 -22.80 4.29 4.89
N THR A 227 -22.94 3.11 5.51
CA THR A 227 -22.13 1.91 5.24
C THR A 227 -22.22 1.46 3.78
N PHE A 228 -23.26 1.89 3.04
CA PHE A 228 -23.42 1.65 1.60
C PHE A 228 -22.29 2.22 0.72
N LEU A 229 -21.56 3.25 1.17
CA LEU A 229 -20.47 3.86 0.39
C LEU A 229 -19.11 3.14 0.53
N LEU A 230 -18.94 2.25 1.53
CA LEU A 230 -17.66 1.60 1.83
C LEU A 230 -17.74 0.06 1.88
N ASP A 231 -18.94 -0.53 2.03
CA ASP A 231 -19.10 -1.99 2.01
C ASP A 231 -19.32 -2.53 0.58
N ARG A 232 -18.71 -3.70 0.30
CA ARG A 232 -18.93 -4.47 -0.92
C ARG A 232 -20.42 -4.85 -1.03
N PRO A 233 -21.07 -4.69 -2.20
CA PRO A 233 -22.45 -5.14 -2.37
C PRO A 233 -22.55 -6.63 -2.05
N ARG A 234 -23.31 -6.96 -1.01
CA ARG A 234 -23.67 -8.35 -0.71
C ARG A 234 -24.75 -8.75 -1.70
N PHE A 235 -24.36 -9.42 -2.79
CA PHE A 235 -25.30 -10.18 -3.60
C PHE A 235 -25.83 -11.33 -2.74
N ASN A 236 -26.97 -11.09 -2.11
CA ASN A 236 -27.72 -12.10 -1.39
C ASN A 236 -28.19 -13.09 -2.45
N ASN A 237 -27.56 -14.27 -2.52
CA ASN A 237 -27.95 -15.31 -3.46
C ASN A 237 -29.05 -16.14 -2.77
N PRO A 238 -30.34 -16.03 -3.14
CA PRO A 238 -31.41 -16.79 -2.50
C PRO A 238 -31.45 -18.17 -3.15
N ALA A 239 -30.45 -19.00 -2.89
CA ALA A 239 -30.39 -20.35 -3.45
C ALA A 239 -29.75 -21.34 -2.46
N LYS A 240 -30.44 -21.57 -1.33
CA LYS A 240 -30.57 -22.89 -0.69
C LYS A 240 -31.37 -22.77 0.61
N LYS A 241 -32.67 -23.08 0.52
CA LYS A 241 -33.44 -23.74 1.59
C LYS A 241 -34.85 -24.03 1.06
N ILE A 242 -35.01 -25.16 0.38
CA ILE A 242 -36.21 -25.98 0.54
C ILE A 242 -35.69 -27.42 0.71
N SER A 243 -36.18 -28.01 1.80
CA SER A 243 -36.03 -29.38 2.30
C SER A 243 -36.30 -30.44 1.25
#